data_AF-A0A7C9MSS8-F1
#
_entry.id   AF-A0A7C9MSS8-F1
#
_cell.length_a   1.000
_cell.length_b   1.000
_cell.length_c   1.000
_cell.angle_alpha   90.00
_cell.angle_beta   90.00
_cell.angle_gamma   90.00
#
_symmetry.space_group_name_H-M   'P 1'
#
loop_
_entity.id
_entity.type
_entity.pdbx_description
1 polymer ?
#
loop_
_entity_poly.entity_id
_entity_poly.type
_entity_poly.pdbx_seq_one_letter_code
_entity_poly.pdbx_strand_id
1 'polypeptide(L)'
;MILYLFQVLKTGLEDEMSDANTTFTTPASWDRLLNTTDQPLNLAEMLSSVPAALKARRTLQLVMTTGNPVAIADAISELEKFKDEPVAGVRLMAAVALRHYPHVLATQDAPLTSLDPLAIEDTCDAAFARGMALGEAQQITEALAYLLTALKFAEALQMEYRAQHIEMEIGRLHTVLGDPQPERIINAMGRLPLSARRKYWGERLLASAYIAQGDYAAAAIQLAGQNSDLGGFTAVLLGHEGSCPDGPFAGPTTALAALRSGKPFSAPPIPGHSLQADYSALFRAWAMLRTRAMASQARNLLIHRPVRVADQRAHRAAALIQANAVQSLDDDIDHLIVEFNNALAQMPVREHFLRLLRAIQPDAYVLLGMLPGIHQEVAESLPEIAILTGTAITYRHTIHKLPGRDGGGAVLVRAAATGQTGPESRPHPNAHQRIRATVTSLEVSGFVNLGHAIRALAAFRSGARTSRQSVWTEALDRALSWVDSTALREDLRPHLGL
;
A
#
# COMPACT_ATOMS: atom_id res chain seq x y z
N MET A 1 -9.40 2.58 -37.71
CA MET A 1 -8.76 1.27 -37.96
C MET A 1 -9.20 0.22 -36.93
N ILE A 2 -8.95 0.42 -35.61
CA ILE A 2 -9.37 -0.53 -34.55
C ILE A 2 -10.89 -0.81 -34.58
N LEU A 3 -11.74 0.22 -34.63
CA LEU A 3 -13.21 0.07 -34.70
C LEU A 3 -13.70 -0.66 -35.97
N TYR A 4 -12.98 -0.54 -37.09
CA TYR A 4 -13.31 -1.23 -38.34
C TYR A 4 -12.90 -2.71 -38.28
N LEU A 5 -11.78 -3.02 -37.61
CA LEU A 5 -11.34 -4.38 -37.31
C LEU A 5 -12.37 -5.15 -36.47
N PHE A 6 -12.96 -4.50 -35.46
CA PHE A 6 -13.98 -5.08 -34.59
C PHE A 6 -15.23 -5.55 -35.35
N GLN A 7 -15.65 -4.79 -36.36
CA GLN A 7 -16.86 -5.09 -37.11
C GLN A 7 -16.67 -6.26 -38.07
N VAL A 8 -15.47 -6.40 -38.65
CA VAL A 8 -15.12 -7.50 -39.57
C VAL A 8 -14.93 -8.83 -38.84
N LEU A 9 -14.29 -8.82 -37.66
CA LEU A 9 -14.05 -10.04 -36.87
C LEU A 9 -15.35 -10.62 -36.27
N LYS A 10 -16.27 -9.75 -35.84
CA LYS A 10 -17.55 -10.18 -35.27
C LYS A 10 -18.39 -10.97 -36.29
N THR A 11 -18.42 -10.54 -37.55
CA THR A 11 -19.20 -11.22 -38.61
C THR A 11 -18.59 -12.53 -39.06
N GLY A 12 -17.26 -12.71 -38.97
CA GLY A 12 -16.61 -13.96 -39.37
C GLY A 12 -16.72 -15.09 -38.33
N LEU A 13 -16.77 -14.75 -37.05
CA LEU A 13 -16.83 -15.72 -35.94
C LEU A 13 -18.23 -16.35 -35.74
N GLU A 14 -19.30 -15.68 -36.19
CA GLU A 14 -20.67 -16.18 -36.06
C GLU A 14 -20.97 -17.38 -37.00
N ASP A 15 -20.20 -17.56 -38.08
CA ASP A 15 -20.43 -18.61 -39.09
C ASP A 15 -19.75 -19.97 -38.77
N GLU A 16 -18.82 -20.06 -37.79
CA GLU A 16 -18.00 -21.26 -37.56
C GLU A 16 -18.42 -22.19 -36.38
N MET A 17 -19.46 -21.87 -35.61
CA MET A 17 -19.73 -22.52 -34.31
C MET A 17 -20.52 -23.87 -34.31
N SER A 18 -20.49 -24.70 -35.37
CA SER A 18 -21.34 -25.93 -35.41
C SER A 18 -20.66 -27.31 -35.27
N ASP A 19 -19.32 -27.40 -35.16
CA ASP A 19 -18.60 -28.70 -35.14
C ASP A 19 -17.78 -28.95 -33.86
N ALA A 20 -17.80 -30.17 -33.31
CA ALA A 20 -17.03 -30.55 -32.10
C ALA A 20 -15.49 -30.48 -32.25
N ASN A 21 -14.98 -30.40 -33.48
CA ASN A 21 -13.56 -30.13 -33.77
C ASN A 21 -13.18 -28.63 -33.62
N THR A 22 -14.16 -27.72 -33.57
CA THR A 22 -13.91 -26.26 -33.47
C THR A 22 -13.47 -25.82 -32.06
N THR A 23 -13.64 -26.69 -31.05
CA THR A 23 -13.40 -26.36 -29.65
C THR A 23 -11.93 -26.05 -29.32
N PHE A 24 -10.97 -26.56 -30.11
CA PHE A 24 -9.53 -26.37 -29.86
C PHE A 24 -8.84 -25.41 -30.84
N THR A 25 -9.53 -25.05 -31.92
CA THR A 25 -8.96 -24.28 -33.02
C THR A 25 -9.16 -22.78 -32.82
N THR A 26 -10.31 -22.36 -32.30
CA THR A 26 -10.58 -20.93 -32.09
C THR A 26 -9.96 -20.41 -30.79
N PRO A 27 -9.45 -19.16 -30.75
CA PRO A 27 -8.97 -18.54 -29.52
C PRO A 27 -10.04 -18.49 -28.41
N ALA A 28 -11.29 -18.17 -28.74
CA ALA A 28 -12.40 -18.06 -27.77
C ALA A 28 -12.70 -19.38 -27.06
N SER A 29 -12.85 -20.46 -27.83
CA SER A 29 -13.16 -21.78 -27.29
C SER A 29 -12.01 -22.33 -26.44
N TRP A 30 -10.77 -22.12 -26.88
CA TRP A 30 -9.60 -22.51 -26.11
C TRP A 30 -9.46 -21.72 -24.80
N ASP A 31 -9.68 -20.41 -24.83
CA ASP A 31 -9.69 -19.57 -23.63
C ASP A 31 -10.73 -20.05 -22.62
N ARG A 32 -11.95 -20.38 -23.07
CA ARG A 32 -12.98 -20.97 -22.20
C ARG A 32 -12.50 -22.29 -21.59
N LEU A 33 -12.08 -23.24 -22.42
CA LEU A 33 -11.66 -24.58 -21.96
C LEU A 33 -10.53 -24.52 -20.93
N LEU A 34 -9.49 -23.73 -21.20
CA LEU A 34 -8.32 -23.59 -20.33
C LEU A 34 -8.69 -23.06 -18.95
N ASN A 35 -9.70 -22.20 -18.86
CA ASN A 35 -10.05 -21.47 -17.64
C ASN A 35 -11.22 -22.06 -16.86
N THR A 36 -12.05 -22.91 -17.48
CA THR A 36 -13.17 -23.59 -16.81
C THR A 36 -12.84 -25.00 -16.31
N THR A 37 -11.71 -25.58 -16.74
CA THR A 37 -11.30 -26.92 -16.28
C THR A 37 -10.51 -26.85 -14.97
N ASP A 38 -10.85 -27.72 -14.03
CA ASP A 38 -10.07 -27.90 -12.80
C ASP A 38 -8.81 -28.75 -13.02
N GLN A 39 -8.70 -29.43 -14.17
CA GLN A 39 -7.56 -30.27 -14.54
C GLN A 39 -7.08 -29.94 -15.96
N PRO A 40 -6.39 -28.79 -16.16
CA PRO A 40 -5.94 -28.34 -17.48
C PRO A 40 -5.08 -29.36 -18.21
N LEU A 41 -4.24 -30.10 -17.48
CA LEU A 41 -3.34 -31.09 -18.08
C LEU A 41 -4.08 -32.25 -18.78
N ASN A 42 -5.32 -32.56 -18.39
CA ASN A 42 -6.11 -33.59 -19.07
C ASN A 42 -6.53 -33.18 -20.48
N LEU A 43 -6.46 -31.88 -20.81
CA LEU A 43 -6.71 -31.39 -22.16
C LEU A 43 -5.61 -31.81 -23.15
N ALA A 44 -4.43 -32.23 -22.67
CA ALA A 44 -3.32 -32.61 -23.53
C ALA A 44 -3.65 -33.81 -24.43
N GLU A 45 -4.43 -34.77 -23.94
CA GLU A 45 -4.87 -35.95 -24.70
C GLU A 45 -5.82 -35.56 -25.85
N MET A 46 -6.59 -34.47 -25.65
CA MET A 46 -7.56 -33.95 -26.61
C MET A 46 -6.91 -33.17 -27.77
N LEU A 47 -5.62 -32.81 -27.66
CA LEU A 47 -4.88 -32.09 -28.69
C LEU A 47 -4.33 -33.00 -29.81
N SER A 48 -4.63 -34.30 -29.77
CA SER A 48 -4.08 -35.29 -30.72
C SER A 48 -4.52 -35.07 -32.18
N SER A 49 -5.68 -34.45 -32.40
CA SER A 49 -6.25 -34.15 -33.73
C SER A 49 -5.93 -32.75 -34.27
N VAL A 50 -5.20 -31.93 -33.53
CA VAL A 50 -4.93 -30.52 -33.85
C VAL A 50 -3.62 -30.39 -34.68
N PRO A 51 -3.51 -29.44 -35.64
CA PRO A 51 -2.26 -29.20 -36.37
C PRO A 51 -1.04 -29.03 -35.46
N ALA A 52 0.13 -29.53 -35.88
CA ALA A 52 1.30 -29.66 -35.01
C ALA A 52 1.76 -28.33 -34.38
N ALA A 53 1.77 -27.23 -35.15
CA ALA A 53 2.12 -25.90 -34.66
C ALA A 53 1.13 -25.40 -33.58
N LEU A 54 -0.16 -25.51 -33.86
CA LEU A 54 -1.21 -25.15 -32.91
C LEU A 54 -1.19 -26.04 -31.67
N LYS A 55 -0.94 -27.34 -31.83
CA LYS A 55 -0.73 -28.28 -30.72
C LYS A 55 0.43 -27.85 -29.83
N ALA A 56 1.58 -27.47 -30.39
CA ALA A 56 2.72 -26.97 -29.62
C ALA A 56 2.36 -25.69 -28.85
N ARG A 57 1.67 -24.73 -29.49
CA ARG A 57 1.18 -23.49 -28.87
C ARG A 57 0.24 -23.78 -27.69
N ARG A 58 -0.79 -24.62 -27.90
CA ARG A 58 -1.76 -25.01 -26.86
C ARG A 58 -1.10 -25.77 -25.72
N THR A 59 -0.14 -26.65 -26.04
CA THR A 59 0.65 -27.38 -25.02
C THR A 59 1.44 -26.42 -24.15
N LEU A 60 2.09 -25.41 -24.73
CA LEU A 60 2.78 -24.38 -23.95
C LEU A 60 1.81 -23.64 -23.01
N GLN A 61 0.63 -23.25 -23.51
CA GLN A 61 -0.41 -22.61 -22.68
C GLN A 61 -0.90 -23.51 -21.54
N LEU A 62 -1.04 -24.82 -21.76
CA LEU A 62 -1.36 -25.79 -20.72
C LEU A 62 -0.27 -25.87 -19.65
N VAL A 63 0.99 -26.08 -20.04
CA VAL A 63 2.07 -26.25 -19.05
C VAL A 63 2.33 -24.97 -18.25
N MET A 64 2.09 -23.78 -18.83
CA MET A 64 2.13 -22.51 -18.10
C MET A 64 1.16 -22.48 -16.91
N THR A 65 0.04 -23.20 -16.97
CA THR A 65 -0.90 -23.30 -15.82
C THR A 65 -0.32 -24.06 -14.63
N THR A 66 0.72 -24.88 -14.84
CA THR A 66 1.38 -25.65 -13.77
C THR A 66 2.44 -24.83 -13.04
N GLY A 67 3.02 -23.82 -13.70
CA GLY A 67 4.16 -23.07 -13.18
C GLY A 67 5.46 -23.89 -13.06
N ASN A 68 5.52 -25.10 -13.60
CA ASN A 68 6.73 -25.93 -13.57
C ASN A 68 7.74 -25.41 -14.61
N PRO A 69 8.91 -24.88 -14.18
CA PRO A 69 9.86 -24.25 -15.09
C PRO A 69 10.47 -25.23 -16.10
N VAL A 70 10.64 -26.51 -15.72
CA VAL A 70 11.18 -27.55 -16.61
C VAL A 70 10.18 -27.85 -17.72
N ALA A 71 8.92 -28.11 -17.37
CA ALA A 71 7.87 -28.40 -18.34
C ALA A 71 7.62 -27.21 -19.29
N ILE A 72 7.72 -25.98 -18.79
CA ILE A 72 7.62 -24.76 -19.62
C ILE A 72 8.81 -24.69 -20.59
N ALA A 73 10.04 -24.95 -20.14
CA ALA A 73 11.23 -24.93 -21.00
C ALA A 73 11.20 -26.01 -22.10
N ASP A 74 10.74 -27.22 -21.76
CA ASP A 74 10.56 -28.31 -22.73
C ASP A 74 9.52 -27.93 -23.79
N ALA A 75 8.37 -27.37 -23.39
CA ALA A 75 7.34 -26.91 -24.32
C ALA A 75 7.79 -25.73 -25.19
N ILE A 76 8.62 -24.81 -24.66
CA ILE A 76 9.24 -23.75 -25.47
C ILE A 76 10.14 -24.38 -26.55
N SER A 77 10.97 -25.36 -26.19
CA SER A 77 11.88 -26.04 -27.12
C SER A 77 11.14 -26.74 -28.26
N GLU A 78 9.99 -27.34 -27.97
CA GLU A 78 9.11 -27.93 -29.00
C GLU A 78 8.49 -26.86 -29.91
N LEU A 79 8.09 -25.72 -29.36
CA LEU A 79 7.54 -24.60 -30.12
C LEU A 79 8.56 -23.95 -31.07
N GLU A 80 9.86 -23.98 -30.73
CA GLU A 80 10.94 -23.41 -31.57
C GLU A 80 11.10 -24.08 -32.94
N LYS A 81 10.50 -25.25 -33.12
CA LYS A 81 10.45 -25.95 -34.42
C LYS A 81 9.56 -25.23 -35.45
N PHE A 82 8.70 -24.30 -35.02
CA PHE A 82 7.68 -23.63 -35.84
C PHE A 82 7.94 -22.11 -35.94
N LYS A 83 9.01 -21.70 -36.63
CA LYS A 83 9.47 -20.28 -36.67
C LYS A 83 8.59 -19.34 -37.51
N ASP A 84 7.88 -19.88 -38.50
CA ASP A 84 7.07 -19.08 -39.43
C ASP A 84 5.62 -18.89 -38.95
N GLU A 85 5.27 -19.46 -37.78
CA GLU A 85 3.94 -19.43 -37.19
C GLU A 85 3.81 -18.29 -36.15
N PRO A 86 2.59 -17.80 -35.85
CA PRO A 86 2.37 -16.77 -34.84
C PRO A 86 2.55 -17.36 -33.44
N VAL A 87 3.81 -17.41 -32.98
CA VAL A 87 4.23 -18.01 -31.70
C VAL A 87 5.05 -17.08 -30.81
N ALA A 88 5.29 -15.84 -31.25
CA ALA A 88 6.15 -14.90 -30.55
C ALA A 88 5.52 -14.45 -29.22
N GLY A 89 4.24 -14.10 -29.24
CA GLY A 89 3.50 -13.67 -28.06
C GLY A 89 3.37 -14.75 -26.99
N VAL A 90 3.04 -15.99 -27.37
CA VAL A 90 2.96 -17.08 -26.39
C VAL A 90 4.33 -17.39 -25.75
N ARG A 91 5.45 -17.17 -26.47
CA ARG A 91 6.80 -17.27 -25.88
C ARG A 91 7.04 -16.18 -24.84
N LEU A 92 6.62 -14.95 -25.12
CA LEU A 92 6.71 -13.86 -24.14
C LEU A 92 5.86 -14.14 -22.91
N MET A 93 4.68 -14.72 -23.08
CA MET A 93 3.85 -15.19 -21.97
C MET A 93 4.56 -16.25 -21.12
N ALA A 94 5.26 -17.19 -21.75
CA ALA A 94 6.05 -18.19 -21.03
C ALA A 94 7.21 -17.54 -20.26
N ALA A 95 7.88 -16.55 -20.84
CA ALA A 95 8.90 -15.76 -20.12
C ALA A 95 8.31 -15.03 -18.90
N VAL A 96 7.09 -14.49 -19.00
CA VAL A 96 6.37 -13.90 -17.85
C VAL A 96 6.05 -14.95 -16.79
N ALA A 97 5.59 -16.15 -17.18
CA ALA A 97 5.33 -17.24 -16.24
C ALA A 97 6.59 -17.67 -15.47
N LEU A 98 7.75 -17.58 -16.11
CA LEU A 98 9.08 -17.81 -15.52
C LEU A 98 9.67 -16.58 -14.80
N ARG A 99 8.95 -15.45 -14.75
CA ARG A 99 9.40 -14.17 -14.18
C ARG A 99 10.65 -13.58 -14.86
N HIS A 100 10.88 -13.90 -16.13
CA HIS A 100 11.98 -13.37 -16.94
C HIS A 100 11.59 -12.03 -17.59
N TYR A 101 11.13 -11.06 -16.80
CA TYR A 101 10.66 -9.76 -17.30
C TYR A 101 11.71 -8.98 -18.14
N PRO A 102 13.01 -8.95 -17.79
CA PRO A 102 14.00 -8.26 -18.61
C PRO A 102 14.11 -8.81 -20.03
N HIS A 103 13.91 -10.12 -20.22
CA HIS A 103 13.93 -10.74 -21.55
C HIS A 103 12.72 -10.30 -22.39
N VAL A 104 11.55 -10.17 -21.78
CA VAL A 104 10.34 -9.66 -22.44
C VAL A 104 10.57 -8.22 -22.93
N LEU A 105 11.14 -7.37 -22.09
CA LEU A 105 11.41 -5.97 -22.43
C LEU A 105 12.50 -5.77 -23.48
N ALA A 106 13.48 -6.70 -23.55
CA ALA A 106 14.53 -6.68 -24.55
C ALA A 106 14.06 -7.16 -25.94
N THR A 107 12.93 -7.88 -25.99
CA THR A 107 12.40 -8.42 -27.25
C THR A 107 11.70 -7.31 -28.04
N GLN A 108 12.03 -7.18 -29.33
CA GLN A 108 11.37 -6.21 -30.21
C GLN A 108 9.90 -6.59 -30.41
N ASP A 109 9.04 -5.58 -30.49
CA ASP A 109 7.62 -5.79 -30.79
C ASP A 109 7.48 -6.44 -32.17
N ALA A 110 6.81 -7.59 -32.24
CA ALA A 110 6.35 -8.15 -33.49
C ALA A 110 5.06 -7.41 -33.88
N PRO A 111 5.05 -6.62 -34.99
CA PRO A 111 3.83 -5.96 -35.42
C PRO A 111 2.79 -6.98 -35.86
N LEU A 112 1.49 -6.65 -35.72
CA LEU A 112 0.40 -7.47 -36.25
C LEU A 112 0.60 -7.65 -37.77
N THR A 113 0.91 -8.87 -38.20
CA THR A 113 1.25 -9.18 -39.60
C THR A 113 0.06 -9.64 -40.44
N SER A 114 -1.02 -10.13 -39.82
CA SER A 114 -2.24 -10.58 -40.50
C SER A 114 -3.49 -10.40 -39.63
N LEU A 115 -4.67 -10.50 -40.25
CA LEU A 115 -5.97 -10.52 -39.55
C LEU A 115 -6.43 -11.94 -39.19
N ASP A 116 -5.55 -12.93 -39.35
CA ASP A 116 -5.85 -14.30 -38.93
C ASP A 116 -6.07 -14.34 -37.40
N PRO A 117 -7.10 -15.04 -36.89
CA PRO A 117 -7.39 -15.09 -35.46
C PRO A 117 -6.21 -15.54 -34.59
N LEU A 118 -5.34 -16.44 -35.08
CA LEU A 118 -4.17 -16.88 -34.31
C LEU A 118 -3.07 -15.81 -34.28
N ALA A 119 -2.89 -15.03 -35.35
CA ALA A 119 -1.99 -13.88 -35.36
C ALA A 119 -2.45 -12.77 -34.40
N ILE A 120 -3.77 -12.53 -34.33
CA ILE A 120 -4.36 -11.58 -33.37
C ILE A 120 -4.21 -12.13 -31.94
N GLU A 121 -4.41 -13.42 -31.72
CA GLU A 121 -4.23 -14.06 -30.41
C GLU A 121 -2.76 -13.92 -29.95
N ASP A 122 -1.80 -14.15 -30.83
CA ASP A 122 -0.38 -14.01 -30.53
C ASP A 122 -0.02 -12.56 -30.21
N THR A 123 -0.57 -11.59 -30.96
CA THR A 123 -0.40 -10.16 -30.67
C THR A 123 -1.02 -9.78 -29.31
N CYS A 124 -2.16 -10.36 -28.96
CA CYS A 124 -2.78 -10.20 -27.64
C CYS A 124 -1.88 -10.72 -26.53
N ASP A 125 -1.32 -11.93 -26.68
CA ASP A 125 -0.40 -12.53 -25.72
C ASP A 125 0.89 -11.71 -25.57
N ALA A 126 1.45 -11.20 -26.68
CA ALA A 126 2.63 -10.33 -26.67
C ALA A 126 2.36 -9.03 -25.91
N ALA A 127 1.25 -8.35 -26.22
CA ALA A 127 0.86 -7.12 -25.54
C ALA A 127 0.59 -7.35 -24.05
N PHE A 128 -0.07 -8.44 -23.68
CA PHE A 128 -0.30 -8.79 -22.28
C PHE A 128 1.01 -9.06 -21.55
N ALA A 129 1.91 -9.87 -22.12
CA ALA A 129 3.21 -10.17 -21.54
C ALA A 129 4.07 -8.91 -21.33
N ARG A 130 4.07 -8.00 -22.31
CA ARG A 130 4.79 -6.73 -22.24
C ARG A 130 4.19 -5.80 -21.18
N GLY A 131 2.86 -5.71 -21.12
CA GLY A 131 2.15 -4.99 -20.07
C GLY A 131 2.52 -5.49 -18.67
N MET A 132 2.58 -6.80 -18.48
CA MET A 132 3.04 -7.41 -17.21
C MET A 132 4.49 -7.05 -16.88
N ALA A 133 5.41 -7.19 -17.83
CA ALA A 133 6.83 -6.90 -17.64
C ALA A 133 7.11 -5.42 -17.33
N LEU A 134 6.43 -4.51 -18.03
CA LEU A 134 6.50 -3.07 -17.78
C LEU A 134 5.92 -2.71 -16.40
N GLY A 135 4.84 -3.38 -15.99
CA GLY A 135 4.25 -3.22 -14.67
C GLY A 135 5.23 -3.57 -13.55
N GLU A 136 5.94 -4.70 -13.68
CA GLU A 136 6.99 -5.11 -12.74
C GLU A 136 8.21 -4.17 -12.76
N ALA A 137 8.55 -3.63 -13.93
CA ALA A 137 9.58 -2.60 -14.09
C ALA A 137 9.14 -1.20 -13.63
N GLN A 138 7.94 -1.04 -13.06
CA GLN A 138 7.37 0.23 -12.58
C GLN A 138 7.12 1.29 -13.67
N GLN A 139 7.08 0.87 -14.93
CA GLN A 139 6.71 1.70 -16.08
C GLN A 139 5.18 1.66 -16.27
N ILE A 140 4.44 2.09 -15.23
CA ILE A 140 3.01 1.82 -15.07
C ILE A 140 2.16 2.40 -16.21
N THR A 141 2.47 3.61 -16.69
CA THR A 141 1.70 4.24 -17.78
C THR A 141 1.81 3.45 -19.09
N GLU A 142 3.02 2.99 -19.42
CA GLU A 142 3.25 2.18 -20.62
C GLU A 142 2.64 0.78 -20.45
N ALA A 143 2.77 0.20 -19.27
CA ALA A 143 2.15 -1.08 -18.93
C ALA A 143 0.62 -1.04 -19.15
N LEU A 144 -0.06 0.02 -18.68
CA LEU A 144 -1.49 0.21 -18.90
C LEU A 144 -1.85 0.32 -20.39
N ALA A 145 -1.04 1.01 -21.21
CA ALA A 145 -1.28 1.11 -22.64
C ALA A 145 -1.23 -0.26 -23.35
N TYR A 146 -0.24 -1.08 -23.00
CA TYR A 146 -0.14 -2.45 -23.53
C TYR A 146 -1.27 -3.36 -23.03
N LEU A 147 -1.65 -3.28 -21.75
CA LEU A 147 -2.78 -4.06 -21.21
C LEU A 147 -4.11 -3.65 -21.84
N LEU A 148 -4.36 -2.36 -22.07
CA LEU A 148 -5.55 -1.89 -22.78
C LEU A 148 -5.58 -2.39 -24.23
N THR A 149 -4.42 -2.43 -24.89
CA THR A 149 -4.29 -3.00 -26.24
C THR A 149 -4.60 -4.50 -26.24
N ALA A 150 -4.04 -5.26 -25.29
CA ALA A 150 -4.34 -6.68 -25.12
C ALA A 150 -5.84 -6.92 -24.83
N LEU A 151 -6.46 -6.07 -24.01
CA LEU A 151 -7.89 -6.16 -23.71
C LEU A 151 -8.73 -6.01 -24.98
N LYS A 152 -8.37 -5.08 -25.87
CA LYS A 152 -9.09 -4.89 -27.15
C LYS A 152 -8.94 -6.08 -28.09
N PHE A 153 -7.77 -6.70 -28.15
CA PHE A 153 -7.62 -7.94 -28.91
C PHE A 153 -8.40 -9.10 -28.30
N ALA A 154 -8.40 -9.24 -26.97
CA ALA A 154 -9.19 -10.26 -26.27
C ALA A 154 -10.69 -10.10 -26.50
N GLU A 155 -11.22 -8.87 -26.41
CA GLU A 155 -12.62 -8.55 -26.75
C GLU A 155 -12.95 -8.89 -28.22
N ALA A 156 -12.06 -8.52 -29.16
CA ALA A 156 -12.27 -8.77 -30.58
C ALA A 156 -12.31 -10.27 -30.93
N LEU A 157 -11.52 -11.07 -30.21
CA LEU A 157 -11.48 -12.54 -30.34
C LEU A 157 -12.46 -13.26 -29.42
N GLN A 158 -13.33 -12.54 -28.68
CA GLN A 158 -14.28 -13.11 -27.72
C GLN A 158 -13.61 -14.02 -26.65
N MET A 159 -12.37 -13.72 -26.28
CA MET A 159 -11.64 -14.41 -25.22
C MET A 159 -12.02 -13.83 -23.86
N GLU A 160 -13.23 -14.14 -23.39
CA GLU A 160 -13.82 -13.48 -22.22
C GLU A 160 -13.02 -13.73 -20.91
N TYR A 161 -12.45 -14.91 -20.72
CA TYR A 161 -11.63 -15.23 -19.54
C TYR A 161 -10.28 -14.53 -19.59
N ARG A 162 -9.72 -14.34 -20.79
CA ARG A 162 -8.53 -13.53 -20.99
C ARG A 162 -8.82 -12.05 -20.71
N ALA A 163 -9.91 -11.51 -21.24
CA ALA A 163 -10.33 -10.14 -20.98
C ALA A 163 -10.52 -9.89 -19.48
N GLN A 164 -11.17 -10.82 -18.78
CA GLN A 164 -11.33 -10.81 -17.32
C GLN A 164 -9.98 -10.76 -16.59
N HIS A 165 -9.00 -11.58 -17.00
CA HIS A 165 -7.65 -11.57 -16.41
C HIS A 165 -6.94 -10.22 -16.63
N ILE A 166 -7.01 -9.69 -17.84
CA ILE A 166 -6.39 -8.41 -18.19
C ILE A 166 -7.01 -7.26 -17.37
N GLU A 167 -8.32 -7.25 -17.17
CA GLU A 167 -8.99 -6.23 -16.35
C GLU A 167 -8.55 -6.26 -14.87
N MET A 168 -8.37 -7.46 -14.30
CA MET A 168 -7.83 -7.60 -12.95
C MET A 168 -6.39 -7.07 -12.86
N GLU A 169 -5.54 -7.33 -13.86
CA GLU A 169 -4.18 -6.78 -13.91
C GLU A 169 -4.18 -5.25 -14.07
N ILE A 170 -5.08 -4.69 -14.87
CA ILE A 170 -5.29 -3.24 -14.95
C ILE A 170 -5.65 -2.69 -13.57
N GLY A 171 -6.56 -3.35 -12.83
CA GLY A 171 -6.92 -2.99 -11.46
C GLY A 171 -5.73 -3.02 -10.49
N ARG A 172 -4.84 -4.01 -10.62
CA ARG A 172 -3.57 -4.07 -9.87
C ARG A 172 -2.68 -2.87 -10.16
N LEU A 173 -2.48 -2.53 -11.44
CA LEU A 173 -1.63 -1.39 -11.83
C LEU A 173 -2.19 -0.05 -11.34
N HIS A 174 -3.51 0.12 -11.38
CA HIS A 174 -4.20 1.29 -10.80
C HIS A 174 -3.95 1.40 -9.28
N THR A 175 -3.98 0.28 -8.57
CA THR A 175 -3.63 0.22 -7.15
C THR A 175 -2.17 0.68 -6.91
N VAL A 176 -1.22 0.19 -7.70
CA VAL A 176 0.20 0.60 -7.63
C VAL A 176 0.39 2.08 -8.01
N LEU A 177 -0.45 2.62 -8.90
CA LEU A 177 -0.43 4.02 -9.29
C LEU A 177 -0.94 4.97 -8.18
N GLY A 178 -1.58 4.43 -7.13
CA GLY A 178 -2.22 5.22 -6.08
C GLY A 178 -3.66 5.63 -6.41
N ASP A 179 -4.26 5.00 -7.42
CA ASP A 179 -5.67 5.17 -7.82
C ASP A 179 -6.41 3.82 -7.73
N PRO A 180 -6.55 3.23 -6.53
CA PRO A 180 -7.15 1.90 -6.37
C PRO A 180 -8.63 1.88 -6.81
N GLN A 181 -8.98 0.92 -7.69
CA GLN A 181 -10.31 0.73 -8.26
C GLN A 181 -10.89 -0.65 -7.89
N PRO A 182 -11.31 -0.89 -6.63
CA PRO A 182 -11.82 -2.19 -6.19
C PRO A 182 -13.04 -2.64 -7.01
N GLU A 183 -13.94 -1.73 -7.36
CA GLU A 183 -15.11 -2.02 -8.20
C GLU A 183 -14.75 -2.60 -9.57
N ARG A 184 -13.63 -2.19 -10.17
CA ARG A 184 -13.15 -2.79 -11.42
C ARG A 184 -12.79 -4.26 -11.21
N ILE A 185 -12.12 -4.57 -10.11
CA ILE A 185 -11.71 -5.94 -9.76
C ILE A 185 -12.94 -6.79 -9.43
N ILE A 186 -13.88 -6.26 -8.64
CA ILE A 186 -15.16 -6.92 -8.31
C ILE A 186 -15.94 -7.25 -9.58
N ASN A 187 -16.11 -6.26 -10.46
CA ASN A 187 -16.82 -6.45 -11.72
C ASN A 187 -16.13 -7.48 -12.60
N ALA A 188 -14.80 -7.45 -12.72
CA ALA A 188 -14.07 -8.48 -13.45
C ALA A 188 -14.30 -9.87 -12.84
N MET A 189 -14.16 -10.02 -11.52
CA MET A 189 -14.35 -11.30 -10.83
C MET A 189 -15.78 -11.83 -10.92
N GLY A 190 -16.79 -10.96 -10.99
CA GLY A 190 -18.20 -11.33 -11.02
C GLY A 190 -18.77 -11.70 -12.40
N ARG A 191 -18.09 -11.37 -13.50
CA ARG A 191 -18.60 -11.61 -14.87
C ARG A 191 -18.70 -13.09 -15.26
N LEU A 192 -17.69 -13.87 -14.92
CA LEU A 192 -17.59 -15.29 -15.31
C LEU A 192 -17.03 -16.12 -14.15
N PRO A 193 -17.38 -17.42 -14.07
CA PRO A 193 -16.81 -18.32 -13.07
C PRO A 193 -15.28 -18.33 -13.12
N LEU A 194 -14.64 -18.24 -11.95
CA LEU A 194 -13.19 -18.27 -11.82
C LEU A 194 -12.72 -19.63 -11.33
N SER A 195 -11.62 -20.13 -11.90
CA SER A 195 -10.87 -21.24 -11.28
C SER A 195 -10.39 -20.84 -9.88
N ALA A 196 -10.22 -21.83 -8.99
CA ALA A 196 -9.81 -21.58 -7.60
C ALA A 196 -8.53 -20.72 -7.50
N ARG A 197 -7.55 -20.98 -8.39
CA ARG A 197 -6.31 -20.20 -8.48
C ARG A 197 -6.55 -18.74 -8.85
N ARG A 198 -7.37 -18.48 -9.87
CA ARG A 198 -7.65 -17.12 -10.34
C ARG A 198 -8.53 -16.36 -9.34
N LYS A 199 -9.49 -17.04 -8.71
CA LYS A 199 -10.27 -16.50 -7.61
C LYS A 199 -9.37 -16.05 -6.47
N TYR A 200 -8.50 -16.92 -5.97
CA TYR A 200 -7.54 -16.58 -4.91
C TYR A 200 -6.66 -15.37 -5.28
N TRP A 201 -6.16 -15.31 -6.51
CA TRP A 201 -5.39 -14.17 -6.98
C TRP A 201 -6.22 -12.87 -7.05
N GLY A 202 -7.44 -12.92 -7.58
CA GLY A 202 -8.35 -11.77 -7.63
C GLY A 202 -8.74 -11.25 -6.25
N GLU A 203 -9.02 -12.14 -5.30
CA GLU A 203 -9.33 -11.77 -3.90
C GLU A 203 -8.13 -11.06 -3.24
N ARG A 204 -6.90 -11.50 -3.51
CA ARG A 204 -5.68 -10.80 -3.04
C ARG A 204 -5.50 -9.43 -3.67
N LEU A 205 -5.78 -9.28 -4.97
CA LEU A 205 -5.74 -7.97 -5.63
C LEU A 205 -6.77 -7.02 -5.03
N LEU A 206 -8.00 -7.51 -4.83
CA LEU A 206 -9.08 -6.74 -4.24
C LEU A 206 -8.74 -6.30 -2.81
N ALA A 207 -8.21 -7.20 -1.98
CA ALA A 207 -7.75 -6.86 -0.64
C ALA A 207 -6.61 -5.81 -0.67
N SER A 208 -5.68 -5.92 -1.61
CA SER A 208 -4.61 -4.92 -1.79
C SER A 208 -5.17 -3.56 -2.18
N ALA A 209 -6.21 -3.51 -3.03
CA ALA A 209 -6.90 -2.27 -3.41
C ALA A 209 -7.63 -1.64 -2.21
N TYR A 210 -8.29 -2.44 -1.36
CA TYR A 210 -8.92 -1.95 -0.13
C TYR A 210 -7.91 -1.40 0.87
N ILE A 211 -6.77 -2.09 1.07
CA ILE A 211 -5.68 -1.57 1.90
C ILE A 211 -5.19 -0.23 1.36
N ALA A 212 -5.03 -0.10 0.05
CA ALA A 212 -4.61 1.14 -0.59
C ALA A 212 -5.60 2.31 -0.42
N GLN A 213 -6.88 2.01 -0.18
CA GLN A 213 -7.92 2.97 0.17
C GLN A 213 -8.02 3.27 1.68
N GLY A 214 -7.23 2.58 2.52
CA GLY A 214 -7.35 2.65 3.98
C GLY A 214 -8.48 1.81 4.58
N ASP A 215 -9.22 1.06 3.76
CA ASP A 215 -10.29 0.17 4.22
C ASP A 215 -9.73 -1.21 4.61
N TYR A 216 -9.03 -1.23 5.75
CA TYR A 216 -8.42 -2.45 6.27
C TYR A 216 -9.47 -3.49 6.69
N ALA A 217 -10.69 -3.07 7.02
CA ALA A 217 -11.78 -3.98 7.39
C ALA A 217 -12.32 -4.75 6.18
N ALA A 218 -12.60 -4.06 5.07
CA ALA A 218 -13.01 -4.72 3.83
C ALA A 218 -11.92 -5.68 3.32
N ALA A 219 -10.65 -5.28 3.41
CA ALA A 219 -9.53 -6.16 3.08
C ALA A 219 -9.50 -7.43 3.96
N ALA A 220 -9.77 -7.30 5.27
CA ALA A 220 -9.79 -8.44 6.18
C ALA A 220 -10.97 -9.38 5.91
N ILE A 221 -12.15 -8.84 5.61
CA ILE A 221 -13.32 -9.62 5.19
C ILE A 221 -13.01 -10.40 3.91
N GLN A 222 -12.36 -9.75 2.95
CA GLN A 222 -12.01 -10.36 1.67
C GLN A 222 -11.04 -11.54 1.81
N LEU A 223 -10.16 -11.49 2.82
CA LEU A 223 -9.15 -12.51 3.10
C LEU A 223 -9.57 -13.47 4.21
N ALA A 224 -10.81 -13.38 4.70
CA ALA A 224 -11.29 -14.20 5.81
C ALA A 224 -11.18 -15.70 5.47
N GLY A 225 -10.58 -16.48 6.37
CA GLY A 225 -10.35 -17.91 6.18
C GLY A 225 -9.16 -18.28 5.30
N GLN A 226 -8.44 -17.30 4.74
CA GLN A 226 -7.22 -17.55 3.95
C GLN A 226 -5.98 -17.42 4.84
N ASN A 227 -5.21 -18.50 4.99
CA ASN A 227 -3.89 -18.43 5.64
C ASN A 227 -2.87 -17.81 4.66
N SER A 228 -2.88 -16.47 4.55
CA SER A 228 -2.05 -15.72 3.62
C SER A 228 -1.25 -14.62 4.33
N ASP A 229 -0.08 -14.29 3.78
CA ASP A 229 0.78 -13.23 4.30
C ASP A 229 0.09 -11.85 4.34
N LEU A 230 -0.68 -11.54 3.30
CA LEU A 230 -1.51 -10.33 3.22
C LEU A 230 -2.63 -10.33 4.27
N GLY A 231 -3.22 -11.50 4.57
CA GLY A 231 -4.22 -11.65 5.63
C GLY A 231 -3.63 -11.35 7.01
N GLY A 232 -2.46 -11.94 7.31
CA GLY A 232 -1.72 -11.64 8.53
C GLY A 232 -1.34 -10.16 8.65
N PHE A 233 -0.89 -9.54 7.56
CA PHE A 233 -0.61 -8.10 7.52
C PHE A 233 -1.84 -7.25 7.83
N THR A 234 -2.96 -7.55 7.18
CA THR A 234 -4.22 -6.82 7.36
C THR A 234 -4.76 -6.94 8.79
N ALA A 235 -4.64 -8.13 9.40
CA ALA A 235 -4.99 -8.33 10.79
C ALA A 235 -4.19 -7.42 11.74
N VAL A 236 -2.88 -7.26 11.50
CA VAL A 236 -2.01 -6.40 12.32
C VAL A 236 -2.29 -4.91 12.08
N LEU A 237 -2.67 -4.49 10.86
CA LEU A 237 -3.17 -3.13 10.59
C LEU A 237 -4.40 -2.80 11.47
N LEU A 238 -5.35 -3.73 11.54
CA LEU A 238 -6.54 -3.61 12.40
C LEU A 238 -6.24 -3.75 13.90
N GLY A 239 -5.06 -4.26 14.24
CA GLY A 239 -4.60 -4.42 15.62
C GLY A 239 -4.93 -5.74 16.28
N HIS A 240 -5.26 -6.74 15.48
CA HIS A 240 -5.36 -8.12 15.94
C HIS A 240 -3.99 -8.77 16.01
N GLU A 241 -3.83 -9.77 16.87
CA GLU A 241 -2.69 -10.66 16.82
C GLU A 241 -2.82 -11.53 15.56
N GLY A 242 -1.82 -11.47 14.68
CA GLY A 242 -1.79 -12.23 13.44
C GLY A 242 -0.53 -13.08 13.38
N SER A 243 -0.69 -14.38 13.09
CA SER A 243 0.39 -15.16 12.50
C SER A 243 0.50 -14.77 11.02
N CYS A 244 1.71 -14.50 10.57
CA CYS A 244 1.98 -14.21 9.17
C CYS A 244 2.77 -15.38 8.59
N PRO A 245 2.23 -16.16 7.65
CA PRO A 245 3.02 -17.13 6.91
C PRO A 245 4.11 -16.40 6.09
N ASP A 246 5.13 -17.16 5.68
CA ASP A 246 6.22 -16.63 4.86
C ASP A 246 5.68 -16.03 3.55
N GLY A 247 6.14 -14.82 3.22
CA GLY A 247 5.70 -14.11 2.03
C GLY A 247 6.19 -12.67 1.97
N PRO A 248 5.93 -11.96 0.86
CA PRO A 248 6.32 -10.56 0.69
C PRO A 248 5.89 -9.62 1.84
N PHE A 249 4.76 -9.91 2.50
CA PHE A 249 4.26 -9.09 3.60
C PHE A 249 4.75 -9.52 5.00
N ALA A 250 5.45 -10.64 5.14
CA ALA A 250 5.91 -11.13 6.46
C ALA A 250 6.82 -10.14 7.21
N GLY A 251 7.73 -9.49 6.49
CA GLY A 251 8.61 -8.45 7.03
C GLY A 251 7.83 -7.23 7.56
N PRO A 252 7.01 -6.56 6.73
CA PRO A 252 6.11 -5.48 7.16
C PRO A 252 5.21 -5.86 8.33
N THR A 253 4.62 -7.05 8.34
CA THR A 253 3.76 -7.53 9.43
C THR A 253 4.52 -7.60 10.75
N THR A 254 5.71 -8.20 10.73
CA THR A 254 6.57 -8.31 11.93
C THR A 254 6.99 -6.95 12.44
N ALA A 255 7.37 -6.04 11.54
CA ALA A 255 7.74 -4.67 11.86
C ALA A 255 6.59 -3.92 12.53
N LEU A 256 5.39 -4.03 11.97
CA LEU A 256 4.20 -3.37 12.50
C LEU A 256 3.79 -3.93 13.86
N ALA A 257 3.82 -5.25 14.03
CA ALA A 257 3.51 -5.90 15.31
C ALA A 257 4.51 -5.47 16.42
N ALA A 258 5.80 -5.37 16.08
CA ALA A 258 6.82 -4.86 17.01
C ALA A 258 6.60 -3.39 17.36
N LEU A 259 6.24 -2.54 16.38
CA LEU A 259 5.85 -1.16 16.64
C LEU A 259 4.68 -1.12 17.64
N ARG A 260 3.58 -1.79 17.35
CA ARG A 260 2.39 -1.77 18.22
C ARG A 260 2.67 -2.24 19.65
N SER A 261 3.52 -3.25 19.80
CA SER A 261 3.89 -3.81 21.11
C SER A 261 5.00 -3.05 21.85
N GLY A 262 5.55 -1.98 21.26
CA GLY A 262 6.66 -1.25 21.87
C GLY A 262 8.00 -2.00 21.85
N LYS A 263 8.08 -3.15 21.18
CA LYS A 263 9.29 -4.00 21.15
C LYS A 263 10.33 -3.42 20.18
N PRO A 264 11.64 -3.53 20.51
CA PRO A 264 12.69 -3.20 19.55
C PRO A 264 12.62 -4.18 18.37
N PHE A 265 12.82 -3.68 17.16
CA PHE A 265 12.94 -4.53 15.98
C PHE A 265 13.89 -3.93 14.96
N SER A 266 14.47 -4.82 14.15
CA SER A 266 15.24 -4.45 12.97
C SER A 266 14.50 -5.01 11.75
N ALA A 267 13.80 -4.16 10.99
CA ALA A 267 13.27 -4.60 9.70
C ALA A 267 14.43 -4.75 8.72
N PRO A 268 14.57 -5.91 8.06
CA PRO A 268 15.46 -6.01 6.91
C PRO A 268 14.98 -5.06 5.81
N PRO A 269 15.89 -4.38 5.08
CA PRO A 269 15.50 -3.60 3.92
C PRO A 269 14.93 -4.52 2.85
N ILE A 270 13.71 -4.22 2.39
CA ILE A 270 13.15 -4.84 1.19
C ILE A 270 13.52 -3.96 0.00
N PRO A 271 14.34 -4.44 -0.95
CA PRO A 271 14.72 -3.66 -2.13
C PRO A 271 13.52 -3.48 -3.07
N GLY A 272 13.52 -2.36 -3.81
CA GLY A 272 12.52 -2.05 -4.84
C GLY A 272 11.41 -1.08 -4.43
N HIS A 273 10.46 -0.91 -5.35
CA HIS A 273 9.35 0.06 -5.31
C HIS A 273 7.98 -0.64 -5.32
N SER A 274 7.83 -1.69 -4.51
CA SER A 274 6.57 -2.40 -4.35
C SER A 274 5.83 -1.96 -3.08
N LEU A 275 4.52 -2.25 -3.01
CA LEU A 275 3.68 -1.93 -1.86
C LEU A 275 4.29 -2.42 -0.53
N GLN A 276 4.74 -3.67 -0.47
CA GLN A 276 5.38 -4.25 0.71
C GLN A 276 6.72 -3.59 1.05
N ALA A 277 7.49 -3.16 0.05
CA ALA A 277 8.76 -2.47 0.29
C ALA A 277 8.52 -1.08 0.88
N ASP A 278 7.48 -0.39 0.43
CA ASP A 278 7.08 0.92 0.94
C ASP A 278 6.60 0.84 2.40
N TYR A 279 5.71 -0.10 2.73
CA TYR A 279 5.33 -0.34 4.14
C TYR A 279 6.53 -0.70 5.01
N SER A 280 7.43 -1.56 4.52
CA SER A 280 8.64 -1.92 5.26
C SER A 280 9.51 -0.70 5.56
N ALA A 281 9.69 0.21 4.59
CA ALA A 281 10.44 1.44 4.78
C ALA A 281 9.75 2.39 5.77
N LEU A 282 8.43 2.54 5.67
CA LEU A 282 7.63 3.38 6.57
C LEU A 282 7.69 2.89 8.02
N PHE A 283 7.45 1.61 8.27
CA PHE A 283 7.50 1.07 9.63
C PHE A 283 8.91 1.06 10.20
N ARG A 284 9.94 0.87 9.36
CA ARG A 284 11.33 1.05 9.77
C ARG A 284 11.63 2.50 10.16
N ALA A 285 11.16 3.49 9.39
CA ALA A 285 11.32 4.90 9.73
C ALA A 285 10.62 5.23 11.06
N TRP A 286 9.41 4.70 11.27
CA TRP A 286 8.71 4.85 12.55
C TRP A 286 9.48 4.25 13.73
N ALA A 287 10.14 3.11 13.54
CA ALA A 287 10.99 2.50 14.55
C ALA A 287 12.18 3.39 14.92
N MET A 288 12.85 3.95 13.89
CA MET A 288 13.95 4.89 14.05
C MET A 288 13.52 6.14 14.81
N LEU A 289 12.32 6.68 14.52
CA LEU A 289 11.81 7.89 15.17
C LEU A 289 11.50 7.73 16.66
N ARG A 290 11.45 6.50 17.19
CA ARG A 290 11.41 6.26 18.65
C ARG A 290 12.69 6.66 19.35
N THR A 291 13.80 6.74 18.61
CA THR A 291 15.11 7.15 19.12
C THR A 291 15.49 8.48 18.49
N ARG A 292 15.58 9.54 19.29
CA ARG A 292 15.92 10.89 18.82
C ARG A 292 17.19 10.94 17.94
N ALA A 293 18.21 10.14 18.28
CA ALA A 293 19.47 10.07 17.53
C ALA A 293 19.31 9.53 16.09
N MET A 294 18.23 8.82 15.79
CA MET A 294 17.98 8.20 14.48
C MET A 294 17.02 8.99 13.59
N ALA A 295 16.54 10.17 14.04
CA ALA A 295 15.59 10.97 13.27
C ALA A 295 16.11 11.38 11.89
N SER A 296 17.42 11.69 11.78
CA SER A 296 18.07 12.00 10.50
C SER A 296 18.05 10.82 9.53
N GLN A 297 18.26 9.61 10.03
CA GLN A 297 18.27 8.38 9.23
C GLN A 297 16.86 8.02 8.76
N ALA A 298 15.85 8.20 9.62
CA ALA A 298 14.44 8.09 9.24
C ALA A 298 14.07 9.07 8.12
N ARG A 299 14.46 10.34 8.27
CA ARG A 299 14.21 11.38 7.25
C ARG A 299 14.85 11.01 5.91
N ASN A 300 16.13 10.64 5.92
CA ASN A 300 16.86 10.25 4.71
C ASN A 300 16.28 9.01 4.02
N LEU A 301 15.71 8.08 4.79
CA LEU A 301 15.02 6.90 4.26
C LEU A 301 13.74 7.28 3.48
N LEU A 302 13.04 8.35 3.88
CA LEU A 302 11.71 8.68 3.38
C LEU A 302 11.67 9.84 2.38
N ILE A 303 12.59 10.81 2.47
CA ILE A 303 12.50 12.08 1.73
C ILE A 303 12.47 11.87 0.22
N HIS A 304 13.29 10.96 -0.32
CA HIS A 304 13.35 10.65 -1.75
C HIS A 304 12.58 9.39 -2.14
N ARG A 305 11.79 8.82 -1.22
CA ARG A 305 11.00 7.63 -1.51
C ARG A 305 9.66 8.04 -2.12
N PRO A 306 9.41 7.76 -3.41
CA PRO A 306 8.12 8.05 -4.02
C PRO A 306 7.10 7.06 -3.48
N VAL A 307 6.08 7.58 -2.80
CA VAL A 307 4.97 6.79 -2.27
C VAL A 307 3.70 7.28 -2.93
N ARG A 308 2.94 6.38 -3.55
CA ARG A 308 1.77 6.74 -4.37
C ARG A 308 0.46 6.50 -3.65
N VAL A 309 0.37 5.40 -2.90
CA VAL A 309 -0.83 4.98 -2.19
C VAL A 309 -1.15 5.93 -1.05
N ALA A 310 -2.44 6.25 -0.86
CA ALA A 310 -2.92 7.24 0.08
C ALA A 310 -2.44 6.97 1.52
N ASP A 311 -2.68 5.78 2.07
CA ASP A 311 -2.33 5.46 3.47
C ASP A 311 -0.82 5.52 3.73
N GLN A 312 -0.03 5.02 2.78
CA GLN A 312 1.42 5.10 2.81
C GLN A 312 1.92 6.55 2.71
N ARG A 313 1.29 7.39 1.88
CA ARG A 313 1.60 8.83 1.78
C ARG A 313 1.31 9.56 3.09
N ALA A 314 0.17 9.25 3.73
CA ALA A 314 -0.15 9.81 5.04
C ALA A 314 0.86 9.37 6.10
N HIS A 315 1.26 8.08 6.12
CA HIS A 315 2.35 7.63 7.00
C HIS A 315 3.68 8.33 6.71
N ARG A 316 4.04 8.51 5.43
CA ARG A 316 5.28 9.19 5.01
C ARG A 316 5.29 10.63 5.50
N ALA A 317 4.24 11.38 5.21
CA ALA A 317 4.13 12.79 5.59
C ALA A 317 4.18 12.95 7.12
N ALA A 318 3.42 12.14 7.86
CA ALA A 318 3.44 12.12 9.33
C ALA A 318 4.84 11.81 9.89
N ALA A 319 5.54 10.82 9.33
CA ALA A 319 6.89 10.45 9.76
C ALA A 319 7.91 11.57 9.47
N LEU A 320 7.82 12.22 8.30
CA LEU A 320 8.70 13.34 7.95
C LEU A 320 8.45 14.57 8.81
N ILE A 321 7.19 14.89 9.12
CA ILE A 321 6.83 15.96 10.08
C ILE A 321 7.46 15.67 11.45
N GLN A 322 7.33 14.44 11.95
CA GLN A 322 7.93 14.05 13.23
C GLN A 322 9.46 14.09 13.18
N ALA A 323 10.08 13.65 12.08
CA ALA A 323 11.52 13.71 11.91
C ALA A 323 12.03 15.16 11.94
N ASN A 324 11.37 16.04 11.19
CA ASN A 324 11.67 17.47 11.15
C ASN A 324 11.48 18.12 12.53
N ALA A 325 10.41 17.78 13.26
CA ALA A 325 10.19 18.26 14.64
C ALA A 325 11.35 17.88 15.57
N VAL A 326 11.80 16.62 15.52
CA VAL A 326 12.88 16.12 16.36
C VAL A 326 14.23 16.76 16.02
N GLN A 327 14.46 17.03 14.73
CA GLN A 327 15.67 17.66 14.21
C GLN A 327 15.63 19.20 14.24
N SER A 328 14.48 19.80 14.56
CA SER A 328 14.25 21.25 14.48
C SER A 328 14.51 21.81 13.08
N LEU A 329 14.08 21.08 12.05
CA LEU A 329 14.08 21.50 10.65
C LEU A 329 12.68 22.02 10.29
N ASP A 330 12.58 23.10 9.51
CA ASP A 330 11.30 23.64 9.02
C ASP A 330 11.08 23.41 7.51
N ASP A 331 12.08 22.87 6.81
CA ASP A 331 11.99 22.67 5.37
C ASP A 331 10.78 21.77 5.03
N ASP A 332 9.85 22.36 4.27
CA ASP A 332 8.67 21.73 3.67
C ASP A 332 7.53 21.29 4.60
N ILE A 333 7.45 21.77 5.85
CA ILE A 333 6.36 21.37 6.77
C ILE A 333 4.97 21.64 6.19
N ASP A 334 4.75 22.81 5.60
CA ASP A 334 3.47 23.15 4.98
C ASP A 334 3.11 22.20 3.82
N HIS A 335 4.11 21.80 3.02
CA HIS A 335 3.91 20.84 1.94
C HIS A 335 3.55 19.46 2.51
N LEU A 336 4.20 19.03 3.60
CA LEU A 336 3.88 17.76 4.26
C LEU A 336 2.47 17.76 4.88
N ILE A 337 2.02 18.89 5.44
CA ILE A 337 0.63 19.03 5.92
C ILE A 337 -0.36 18.87 4.77
N VAL A 338 -0.10 19.53 3.63
CA VAL A 338 -0.93 19.40 2.42
C VAL A 338 -0.91 17.96 1.89
N GLU A 339 0.26 17.32 1.83
CA GLU A 339 0.39 15.93 1.42
C GLU A 339 -0.42 14.98 2.32
N PHE A 340 -0.31 15.15 3.64
CA PHE A 340 -1.04 14.35 4.63
C PHE A 340 -2.56 14.52 4.48
N ASN A 341 -3.04 15.76 4.38
CA ASN A 341 -4.47 16.05 4.22
C ASN A 341 -5.02 15.50 2.90
N ASN A 342 -4.29 15.68 1.79
CA ASN A 342 -4.69 15.15 0.49
C ASN A 342 -4.74 13.61 0.51
N ALA A 343 -3.78 12.97 1.19
CA ALA A 343 -3.79 11.53 1.37
C ALA A 343 -5.01 11.06 2.18
N LEU A 344 -5.35 11.72 3.29
CA LEU A 344 -6.57 11.41 4.05
C LEU A 344 -7.84 11.64 3.23
N ALA A 345 -7.91 12.70 2.43
CA ALA A 345 -9.05 12.98 1.57
C ALA A 345 -9.29 11.88 0.52
N GLN A 346 -8.22 11.18 0.09
CA GLN A 346 -8.28 10.05 -0.84
C GLN A 346 -8.69 8.72 -0.18
N MET A 347 -8.72 8.65 1.15
CA MET A 347 -9.18 7.46 1.87
C MET A 347 -10.69 7.53 2.11
N PRO A 348 -11.51 6.61 1.55
CA PRO A 348 -12.93 6.51 1.90
C PRO A 348 -13.16 6.15 3.39
N VAL A 349 -12.27 5.35 3.98
CA VAL A 349 -12.35 4.94 5.39
C VAL A 349 -11.05 5.31 6.11
N ARG A 350 -11.08 6.41 6.87
CA ARG A 350 -9.90 6.95 7.57
C ARG A 350 -9.71 6.40 8.98
N GLU A 351 -10.80 5.96 9.61
CA GLU A 351 -10.82 5.59 11.03
C GLU A 351 -9.77 4.53 11.36
N HIS A 352 -9.65 3.49 10.54
CA HIS A 352 -8.68 2.42 10.75
C HIS A 352 -7.23 2.90 10.65
N PHE A 353 -6.91 3.73 9.65
CA PHE A 353 -5.60 4.36 9.52
C PHE A 353 -5.28 5.27 10.71
N LEU A 354 -6.21 6.15 11.11
CA LEU A 354 -5.99 7.08 12.21
C LEU A 354 -5.82 6.32 13.54
N ARG A 355 -6.64 5.29 13.79
CA ARG A 355 -6.50 4.42 14.95
C ARG A 355 -5.14 3.70 14.97
N LEU A 356 -4.67 3.22 13.83
CA LEU A 356 -3.35 2.62 13.70
C LEU A 356 -2.26 3.65 14.04
N LEU A 357 -2.29 4.84 13.45
CA LEU A 357 -1.30 5.88 13.67
C LEU A 357 -1.23 6.29 15.15
N ARG A 358 -2.38 6.46 15.82
CA ARG A 358 -2.48 6.70 17.27
C ARG A 358 -1.78 5.60 18.07
N ALA A 359 -1.97 4.33 17.68
CA ALA A 359 -1.41 3.19 18.39
C ALA A 359 0.12 3.07 18.22
N ILE A 360 0.65 3.33 17.02
CA ILE A 360 2.08 3.13 16.75
C ILE A 360 2.94 4.34 17.15
N GLN A 361 2.40 5.56 17.04
CA GLN A 361 3.12 6.82 17.14
C GLN A 361 2.26 7.95 17.75
N PRO A 362 1.87 7.83 19.02
CA PRO A 362 0.98 8.79 19.66
C PRO A 362 1.58 10.21 19.77
N ASP A 363 2.89 10.35 19.96
CA ASP A 363 3.55 11.68 19.99
C ASP A 363 3.40 12.42 18.65
N ALA A 364 3.63 11.71 17.53
CA ALA A 364 3.45 12.28 16.19
C ALA A 364 1.99 12.63 15.93
N TYR A 365 1.05 11.81 16.40
CA TYR A 365 -0.38 12.08 16.26
C TYR A 365 -0.82 13.35 17.00
N VAL A 366 -0.33 13.53 18.24
CA VAL A 366 -0.60 14.75 19.03
C VAL A 366 -0.01 15.97 18.35
N LEU A 367 1.22 15.87 17.83
CA LEU A 367 1.82 16.95 17.04
C LEU A 367 0.94 17.31 15.83
N LEU A 368 0.56 16.32 15.02
CA LEU A 368 -0.28 16.52 13.83
C LEU A 368 -1.58 17.25 14.18
N GLY A 369 -2.32 16.82 15.20
CA GLY A 369 -3.59 17.46 15.58
C GLY A 369 -3.46 18.90 16.06
N MET A 370 -2.25 19.36 16.39
CA MET A 370 -1.96 20.75 16.75
C MET A 370 -1.45 21.59 15.58
N LEU A 371 -1.12 20.99 14.44
CA LEU A 371 -0.61 21.71 13.28
C LEU A 371 -1.69 22.60 12.65
N PRO A 372 -1.29 23.75 12.08
CA PRO A 372 -2.22 24.61 11.37
C PRO A 372 -2.72 23.94 10.08
N GLY A 373 -4.03 24.05 9.83
CA GLY A 373 -4.65 23.50 8.62
C GLY A 373 -4.65 21.97 8.54
N ILE A 374 -4.32 21.24 9.61
CA ILE A 374 -4.45 19.78 9.64
C ILE A 374 -5.91 19.35 9.44
N HIS A 375 -6.11 18.18 8.83
CA HIS A 375 -7.43 17.58 8.66
C HIS A 375 -8.20 17.50 9.98
N GLN A 376 -9.45 17.96 9.97
CA GLN A 376 -10.29 18.16 11.15
C GLN A 376 -10.44 16.90 12.03
N GLU A 377 -10.67 15.72 11.42
CA GLU A 377 -10.76 14.45 12.16
C GLU A 377 -9.53 14.15 13.05
N VAL A 378 -8.33 14.57 12.64
CA VAL A 378 -7.11 14.35 13.44
C VAL A 378 -7.14 15.21 14.70
N ALA A 379 -7.55 16.47 14.56
CA ALA A 379 -7.69 17.39 15.69
C ALA A 379 -8.83 16.95 16.64
N GLU A 380 -9.97 16.52 16.10
CA GLU A 380 -11.13 16.10 16.88
C GLU A 380 -10.92 14.79 17.66
N SER A 381 -10.04 13.92 17.18
CA SER A 381 -9.71 12.66 17.84
C SER A 381 -8.48 12.72 18.75
N LEU A 382 -7.87 13.90 18.94
CA LEU A 382 -6.83 14.11 19.97
C LEU A 382 -7.24 13.63 21.37
N PRO A 383 -8.49 13.83 21.84
CA PRO A 383 -8.93 13.35 23.14
C PRO A 383 -8.87 11.81 23.29
N GLU A 384 -8.75 11.05 22.21
CA GLU A 384 -8.55 9.58 22.28
C GLU A 384 -7.14 9.18 22.73
N ILE A 385 -6.21 10.13 22.85
CA ILE A 385 -4.86 9.90 23.36
C ILE A 385 -4.78 10.45 24.78
N ALA A 386 -4.16 9.70 25.69
CA ALA A 386 -3.85 10.20 27.02
C ALA A 386 -2.70 11.22 26.93
N ILE A 387 -2.99 12.49 27.20
CA ILE A 387 -2.02 13.60 27.09
C ILE A 387 -1.73 14.17 28.47
N LEU A 388 -0.46 14.19 28.87
CA LEU A 388 0.00 14.91 30.04
C LEU A 388 0.02 16.42 29.74
N THR A 389 -0.89 17.16 30.36
CA THR A 389 -1.15 18.59 30.12
C THR A 389 -0.50 19.53 31.14
N GLY A 390 0.16 18.97 32.16
CA GLY A 390 0.77 19.72 33.23
C GLY A 390 0.57 18.98 34.54
N THR A 391 -0.43 19.39 35.31
CA THR A 391 -0.78 18.72 36.57
C THR A 391 -1.82 17.59 36.40
N ALA A 392 -2.33 17.38 35.19
CA ALA A 392 -3.31 16.35 34.86
C ALA A 392 -2.95 15.56 33.59
N ILE A 393 -3.67 14.45 33.41
CA ILE A 393 -3.75 13.73 32.15
C ILE A 393 -5.15 13.96 31.56
N THR A 394 -5.21 14.48 30.34
CA THR A 394 -6.47 14.58 29.59
C THR A 394 -6.65 13.33 28.75
N TYR A 395 -7.80 12.65 28.90
CA TYR A 395 -8.15 11.44 28.16
C TYR A 395 -9.66 11.32 28.00
N ARG A 396 -10.16 11.02 26.79
CA ARG A 396 -11.59 10.91 26.44
C ARG A 396 -12.41 12.10 26.96
N HIS A 397 -11.95 13.31 26.67
CA HIS A 397 -12.54 14.59 27.13
C HIS A 397 -12.63 14.76 28.67
N THR A 398 -11.96 13.89 29.43
CA THR A 398 -11.93 13.93 30.89
C THR A 398 -10.55 14.35 31.38
N ILE A 399 -10.52 15.21 32.40
CA ILE A 399 -9.28 15.68 33.03
C ILE A 399 -9.03 14.87 34.31
N HIS A 400 -7.95 14.09 34.32
CA HIS A 400 -7.54 13.27 35.45
C HIS A 400 -6.38 13.94 36.18
N LYS A 401 -6.68 14.66 37.27
CA LYS A 401 -5.67 15.33 38.09
C LYS A 401 -4.69 14.31 38.68
N LEU A 402 -3.39 14.60 38.59
CA LEU A 402 -2.36 13.75 39.18
C LEU A 402 -2.32 13.95 40.71
N PRO A 403 -2.14 12.87 41.50
CA PRO A 403 -2.04 13.00 42.95
C PRO A 403 -0.74 13.70 43.38
N GLY A 404 -0.77 14.36 44.54
CA GLY A 404 0.39 15.03 45.18
C GLY A 404 0.43 16.55 44.98
N ARG A 405 1.53 17.20 45.41
CA ARG A 405 1.72 18.64 45.22
C ARG A 405 1.79 18.99 43.72
N ASP A 406 1.10 20.08 43.36
CA ASP A 406 1.12 20.70 42.03
C ASP A 406 2.57 20.99 41.62
N GLY A 407 3.11 20.26 40.65
CA GLY A 407 4.45 20.55 40.15
C GLY A 407 5.14 19.41 39.41
N GLY A 408 4.98 18.15 39.83
CA GLY A 408 5.75 17.04 39.23
C GLY A 408 5.51 16.84 37.73
N GLY A 409 4.26 16.81 37.30
CA GLY A 409 3.91 16.74 35.88
C GLY A 409 4.15 18.06 35.14
N ALA A 410 3.91 19.20 35.80
CA ALA A 410 4.17 20.52 35.24
C ALA A 410 5.66 20.71 34.90
N VAL A 411 6.57 20.25 35.76
CA VAL A 411 8.03 20.23 35.52
C VAL A 411 8.37 19.36 34.31
N LEU A 412 7.72 18.20 34.15
CA LEU A 412 7.93 17.33 32.98
C LEU A 412 7.46 17.99 31.67
N VAL A 413 6.30 18.64 31.67
CA VAL A 413 5.79 19.38 30.51
C VAL A 413 6.70 20.55 30.19
N ARG A 414 7.10 21.32 31.21
CA ARG A 414 8.03 22.45 31.08
C ARG A 414 9.37 22.02 30.49
N ALA A 415 10.00 20.99 31.07
CA ALA A 415 11.29 20.48 30.62
C ALA A 415 11.23 19.99 29.16
N ALA A 416 10.13 19.32 28.78
CA ALA A 416 9.91 18.89 27.41
C ALA A 416 9.72 20.07 26.43
N ALA A 417 8.92 21.07 26.82
CA ALA A 417 8.62 22.26 26.03
C ALA A 417 9.85 23.16 25.80
N THR A 418 10.65 23.39 26.84
CA THR A 418 11.82 24.28 26.78
C THR A 418 13.10 23.56 26.38
N GLY A 419 13.14 22.23 26.52
CA GLY A 419 14.35 21.43 26.33
C GLY A 419 15.41 21.60 27.42
N GLN A 420 15.08 22.27 28.54
CA GLN A 420 15.98 22.44 29.68
C GLN A 420 16.21 21.11 30.42
N THR A 421 17.46 20.86 30.84
CA THR A 421 17.88 19.61 31.50
C THR A 421 18.54 19.84 32.87
N GLY A 422 18.49 21.07 33.39
CA GLY A 422 19.07 21.44 34.69
C GLY A 422 18.27 20.90 35.90
N PRO A 423 18.78 21.11 37.12
CA PRO A 423 18.14 20.64 38.36
C PRO A 423 16.67 21.06 38.53
N GLU A 424 16.33 22.28 38.10
CA GLU A 424 14.98 22.86 38.06
C GLU A 424 14.02 22.15 37.10
N SER A 425 14.56 21.36 36.16
CA SER A 425 13.81 20.57 35.18
C SER A 425 13.68 19.09 35.60
N ARG A 426 14.18 18.73 36.79
CA ARG A 426 14.08 17.37 37.32
C ARG A 426 12.78 17.22 38.10
N PRO A 427 11.84 16.36 37.67
CA PRO A 427 10.65 16.11 38.45
C PRO A 427 11.01 15.42 39.76
N HIS A 428 10.17 15.59 40.77
CA HIS A 428 10.27 14.84 42.02
C HIS A 428 10.33 13.32 41.70
N PRO A 429 11.16 12.51 42.40
CA PRO A 429 11.33 11.08 42.09
C PRO A 429 10.01 10.31 41.94
N ASN A 430 9.05 10.59 42.82
CA ASN A 430 7.73 9.94 42.80
C ASN A 430 6.77 10.44 41.70
N ALA A 431 7.08 11.49 40.94
CA ALA A 431 6.18 12.04 39.93
C ALA A 431 5.92 11.02 38.80
N HIS A 432 6.97 10.34 38.32
CA HIS A 432 6.83 9.27 37.33
C HIS A 432 5.97 8.11 37.85
N GLN A 433 6.11 7.74 39.12
CA GLN A 433 5.31 6.68 39.73
C GLN A 433 3.82 7.06 39.79
N ARG A 434 3.51 8.31 40.14
CA ARG A 434 2.12 8.81 40.18
C ARG A 434 1.48 8.91 38.80
N ILE A 435 2.23 9.36 37.80
CA ILE A 435 1.78 9.37 36.41
C ILE A 435 1.51 7.94 35.94
N ARG A 436 2.44 7.00 36.19
CA ARG A 436 2.25 5.58 35.85
C ARG A 436 1.00 5.00 36.53
N ALA A 437 0.81 5.25 37.82
CA ALA A 437 -0.38 4.77 38.53
C ALA A 437 -1.68 5.31 37.91
N THR A 438 -1.70 6.58 37.49
CA THR A 438 -2.86 7.18 36.83
C THR A 438 -3.09 6.56 35.44
N VAL A 439 -2.03 6.41 34.64
CA VAL A 439 -2.05 5.73 33.33
C VAL A 439 -2.59 4.30 33.45
N THR A 440 -2.12 3.55 34.46
CA THR A 440 -2.63 2.21 34.77
C THR A 440 -4.11 2.22 35.17
N SER A 441 -4.56 3.17 36.01
CA SER A 441 -5.98 3.26 36.39
C SER A 441 -6.90 3.66 35.23
N LEU A 442 -6.35 4.30 34.20
CA LEU A 442 -7.06 4.67 32.97
C LEU A 442 -7.04 3.55 31.93
N GLU A 443 -6.39 2.42 32.22
CA GLU A 443 -6.24 1.28 31.30
C GLU A 443 -5.61 1.67 29.95
N VAL A 444 -4.75 2.69 29.95
CA VAL A 444 -3.99 3.12 28.77
C VAL A 444 -2.56 2.60 28.83
N SER A 445 -1.97 2.30 27.68
CA SER A 445 -0.60 1.77 27.58
C SER A 445 0.49 2.79 27.89
N GLY A 446 0.16 4.09 27.82
CA GLY A 446 1.10 5.18 28.03
C GLY A 446 0.43 6.54 27.97
N PHE A 447 1.25 7.60 27.94
CA PHE A 447 0.81 8.98 27.78
C PHE A 447 1.77 9.73 26.85
N VAL A 448 1.27 10.78 26.21
CA VAL A 448 2.06 11.74 25.44
C VAL A 448 2.34 12.96 26.31
N ASN A 449 3.59 13.42 26.35
CA ASN A 449 3.93 14.67 27.01
C ASN A 449 3.67 15.85 26.05
N LEU A 450 2.67 16.69 26.36
CA LEU A 450 2.30 17.85 25.53
C LEU A 450 3.47 18.79 25.26
N GLY A 451 4.44 18.87 26.19
CA GLY A 451 5.63 19.70 26.02
C GLY A 451 6.44 19.36 24.78
N HIS A 452 6.46 18.10 24.33
CA HIS A 452 7.14 17.74 23.08
C HIS A 452 6.50 18.40 21.85
N ALA A 453 5.16 18.42 21.79
CA ALA A 453 4.44 19.07 20.70
C ALA A 453 4.62 20.60 20.75
N ILE A 454 4.55 21.21 21.95
CA ILE A 454 4.81 22.65 22.15
C ILE A 454 6.21 23.03 21.64
N ARG A 455 7.23 22.24 22.00
CA ARG A 455 8.61 22.48 21.55
C ARG A 455 8.72 22.40 20.03
N ALA A 456 8.09 21.42 19.41
CA ALA A 456 8.10 21.24 17.96
C ALA A 456 7.44 22.43 17.25
N LEU A 457 6.27 22.85 17.71
CA LEU A 457 5.55 24.01 17.16
C LEU A 457 6.35 25.31 17.30
N ALA A 458 7.03 25.52 18.43
CA ALA A 458 7.90 26.68 18.61
C ALA A 458 9.10 26.65 17.65
N ALA A 459 9.69 25.47 17.42
CA ALA A 459 10.76 25.30 16.43
C ALA A 459 10.27 25.63 15.00
N PHE A 460 9.11 25.10 14.58
CA PHE A 460 8.51 25.42 13.28
C PHE A 460 8.21 26.91 13.15
N ARG A 461 7.58 27.53 14.16
CA ARG A 461 7.35 28.98 14.19
C ARG A 461 8.64 29.78 13.99
N SER A 462 9.74 29.37 14.62
CA SER A 462 11.03 30.06 14.52
C SER A 462 11.68 29.93 13.14
N GLY A 463 11.46 28.80 12.44
CA GLY A 463 11.93 28.56 11.07
C GLY A 463 11.03 29.18 10.00
N ALA A 464 9.75 29.40 10.33
CA ALA A 464 8.75 29.83 9.37
C ALA A 464 9.03 31.21 8.79
N ARG A 465 8.74 31.36 7.50
CA ARG A 465 8.73 32.66 6.80
C ARG A 465 7.80 33.64 7.54
N THR A 466 8.16 34.92 7.56
CA THR A 466 7.41 35.97 8.27
C THR A 466 5.91 35.99 7.96
N SER A 467 5.52 35.74 6.70
CA SER A 467 4.11 35.70 6.28
C SER A 467 3.30 34.53 6.86
N ARG A 468 3.95 33.50 7.41
CA ARG A 468 3.32 32.33 8.04
C ARG A 468 3.49 32.27 9.56
N GLN A 469 4.28 33.17 10.16
CA GLN A 469 4.52 33.17 11.60
C GLN A 469 3.23 33.32 12.42
N SER A 470 2.24 34.09 11.95
CA SER A 470 0.95 34.24 12.64
C SER A 470 0.21 32.92 12.77
N VAL A 471 0.16 32.13 11.69
CA VAL A 471 -0.50 30.82 11.65
C VAL A 471 0.18 29.83 12.61
N TRP A 472 1.50 29.87 12.70
CA TRP A 472 2.26 29.06 13.66
C TRP A 472 2.12 29.55 15.10
N THR A 473 2.00 30.85 15.33
CA THR A 473 1.65 31.42 16.65
C THR A 473 0.28 30.92 17.10
N GLU A 474 -0.74 30.93 16.23
CA GLU A 474 -2.07 30.41 16.55
C GLU A 474 -2.05 28.91 16.90
N ALA A 475 -1.27 28.11 16.16
CA ALA A 475 -1.08 26.69 16.46
C ALA A 475 -0.41 26.48 17.84
N LEU A 476 0.59 27.30 18.16
CA LEU A 476 1.27 27.27 19.45
C LEU A 476 0.36 27.71 20.60
N ASP A 477 -0.44 28.76 20.41
CA ASP A 477 -1.44 29.21 21.38
C ASP A 477 -2.52 28.14 21.61
N ARG A 478 -2.95 27.44 20.54
CA ARG A 478 -3.84 26.29 20.66
C ARG A 478 -3.21 25.18 21.49
N ALA A 479 -1.95 24.82 21.25
CA ALA A 479 -1.26 23.82 22.07
C ALA A 479 -1.12 24.29 23.53
N LEU A 480 -0.85 25.57 23.78
CA LEU A 480 -0.82 26.14 25.13
C LEU A 480 -2.19 26.14 25.81
N SER A 481 -3.30 26.25 25.06
CA SER A 481 -4.65 26.17 25.63
C SER A 481 -4.98 24.81 26.26
N TRP A 482 -4.26 23.75 25.84
CA TRP A 482 -4.36 22.42 26.44
C TRP A 482 -3.59 22.31 27.77
N VAL A 483 -2.71 23.27 28.09
CA VAL A 483 -2.01 23.26 29.38
C VAL A 483 -2.97 23.64 30.50
N ASP A 484 -3.12 22.74 31.46
CA ASP A 484 -4.13 22.83 32.53
C ASP A 484 -3.83 23.88 33.61
N SER A 485 -2.58 24.35 33.69
CA SER A 485 -2.12 25.31 34.69
C SER A 485 -1.85 26.67 34.06
N THR A 486 -2.59 27.70 34.49
CA THR A 486 -2.33 29.09 34.08
C THR A 486 -0.92 29.54 34.44
N ALA A 487 -0.41 29.17 35.62
CA ALA A 487 0.96 29.50 36.02
C ALA A 487 1.99 28.87 35.08
N LEU A 488 1.78 27.61 34.66
CA LEU A 488 2.66 26.96 33.69
C LEU A 488 2.56 27.60 32.30
N ARG A 489 1.38 28.01 31.86
CA ARG A 489 1.20 28.72 30.58
C ARG A 489 1.98 30.02 30.55
N GLU A 490 1.87 30.83 31.60
CA GLU A 490 2.59 32.10 31.69
C GLU A 490 4.11 31.91 31.85
N ASP A 491 4.56 30.83 32.52
CA ASP A 491 5.99 30.47 32.58
C ASP A 491 6.54 30.04 31.22
N LEU A 492 5.76 29.31 30.41
CA LEU A 492 6.19 28.83 29.09
C LEU A 492 6.30 29.95 28.06
N ARG A 493 5.40 30.94 28.07
CA ARG A 493 5.32 31.99 27.05
C ARG A 493 6.66 32.70 26.76
N PRO A 494 7.40 33.22 27.76
CA PRO A 494 8.70 33.85 27.53
C PRO A 494 9.72 32.91 26.88
N HIS A 495 9.71 31.63 27.26
CA HIS A 495 10.62 30.63 26.69
C HIS A 495 10.31 30.28 25.23
N LEU A 496 9.08 30.53 24.79
CA LEU A 496 8.61 30.26 23.43
C LEU A 496 8.61 31.53 22.55
N GLY A 497 9.03 32.68 23.09
CA GLY A 497 9.01 33.97 22.39
C GLY A 497 7.61 34.48 22.08
N LEU A 498 6.67 34.29 23.01
CA LEU A 498 5.28 34.77 22.96
C LEU A 498 5.03 35.91 23.95
#